data_AF-A0A3B0T0W3-F1
#
_entry.id   AF-A0A3B0T0W3-F1
#
_cell.length_a   1.000
_cell.length_b   1.000
_cell.length_c   1.000
_cell.angle_alpha   90.00
_cell.angle_beta   90.00
_cell.angle_gamma   90.00
#
_symmetry.space_group_name_H-M   'P 1'
#
loop_
_entity.id
_entity.type
_entity.pdbx_description
1 polymer ?
#
loop_
_entity_poly.entity_id
_entity_poly.type
_entity_poly.pdbx_seq_one_letter_code
_entity_poly.pdbx_strand_id
1 'polypeptide(L)'
;MTTLRGGLIQMSLKGSTDDTPENIRQAMIDAHIPLIEKAGQEGVQVLCFQEVFTQPYFCPSQDVKWYEAAEYIPDGPTTKLMQDYAK
;
A
#
# COMPACT_ATOMS: atom_id res chain seq x y z
N MET A 1 -3.28 29.02 -14.69
CA MET A 1 -4.05 28.04 -13.88
C MET A 1 -3.14 26.84 -13.68
N THR A 2 -2.88 26.44 -12.45
CA THR A 2 -2.05 25.24 -12.18
C THR A 2 -2.94 24.01 -12.29
N THR A 3 -2.62 23.09 -13.19
CA THR A 3 -3.31 21.80 -13.34
C THR A 3 -2.48 20.72 -12.66
N LEU A 4 -3.13 19.84 -11.90
CA LEU A 4 -2.49 18.71 -11.24
C LEU A 4 -3.14 17.40 -11.69
N ARG A 5 -2.34 16.39 -12.03
CA ARG A 5 -2.84 15.05 -12.33
C ARG A 5 -2.80 14.17 -11.07
N GLY A 6 -3.98 13.81 -10.57
CA GLY A 6 -4.13 12.84 -9.48
C GLY A 6 -4.31 11.41 -10.01
N GLY A 7 -3.96 10.43 -9.18
CA GLY A 7 -4.17 9.01 -9.44
C GLY A 7 -4.66 8.29 -8.18
N LEU A 8 -5.51 7.27 -8.38
CA LEU A 8 -6.02 6.40 -7.32
C LEU A 8 -5.75 4.96 -7.72
N ILE A 9 -5.16 4.17 -6.83
CA ILE A 9 -5.00 2.73 -7.01
C ILE A 9 -5.99 2.01 -6.11
N GLN A 10 -6.76 1.10 -6.70
CA GLN A 10 -7.66 0.20 -5.99
C GLN A 10 -7.49 -1.22 -6.53
N MET A 11 -7.31 -2.19 -5.63
CA MET A 11 -7.23 -3.60 -5.98
C MET A 11 -7.75 -4.52 -4.88
N SER A 12 -8.07 -5.76 -5.27
CA SER A 12 -8.36 -6.84 -4.32
C SER A 12 -7.08 -7.35 -3.66
N LEU A 13 -7.23 -7.93 -2.46
CA LEU A 13 -6.17 -8.62 -1.73
C LEU A 13 -5.45 -9.65 -2.62
N LYS A 14 -4.11 -9.70 -2.55
CA LYS A 14 -3.25 -10.61 -3.31
C LYS A 14 -2.59 -11.68 -2.42
N GLY A 15 -3.35 -12.23 -1.49
CA GLY A 15 -2.89 -13.26 -0.55
C GLY A 15 -4.07 -13.88 0.21
N SER A 16 -3.79 -14.71 1.21
CA SER A 16 -4.80 -15.27 2.10
C SER A 16 -4.87 -14.48 3.40
N THR A 17 -6.05 -14.42 4.03
CA THR A 17 -6.17 -13.94 5.41
C THR A 17 -5.56 -14.90 6.44
N ASP A 18 -5.19 -16.11 6.02
CA ASP A 18 -4.50 -17.10 6.86
C ASP A 18 -2.98 -16.85 6.93
N ASP A 19 -2.43 -16.04 6.03
CA ASP A 19 -1.02 -15.67 6.02
C ASP A 19 -0.64 -14.73 7.19
N THR A 20 0.66 -14.54 7.39
CA THR A 20 1.19 -13.51 8.29
C THR A 20 0.99 -12.12 7.70
N PRO A 21 0.79 -11.08 8.52
CA PRO A 21 0.71 -9.71 8.02
C PRO A 21 1.91 -9.27 7.18
N GLU A 22 3.11 -9.78 7.49
CA GLU A 22 4.33 -9.58 6.71
C GLU A 22 4.18 -10.09 5.27
N ASN A 23 3.77 -11.34 5.10
CA ASN A 23 3.65 -11.96 3.78
C ASN A 23 2.55 -11.29 2.96
N ILE A 24 1.44 -10.93 3.60
CA ILE A 24 0.35 -10.19 2.95
C ILE A 24 0.85 -8.83 2.48
N ARG A 25 1.58 -8.09 3.33
CA ARG A 25 2.14 -6.79 2.95
C ARG A 25 3.05 -6.94 1.75
N GLN A 26 3.97 -7.89 1.75
CA GLN A 26 4.87 -8.11 0.62
C GLN A 26 4.09 -8.36 -0.67
N ALA A 27 3.11 -9.26 -0.65
CA ALA A 27 2.30 -9.57 -1.82
C ALA A 27 1.48 -8.37 -2.31
N MET A 28 0.96 -7.55 -1.39
CA MET A 28 0.25 -6.32 -1.73
C MET A 28 1.19 -5.27 -2.31
N ILE A 29 2.38 -5.08 -1.74
CA ILE A 29 3.39 -4.13 -2.26
C ILE A 29 3.81 -4.54 -3.67
N ASP A 30 4.14 -5.82 -3.89
CA ASP A 30 4.55 -6.33 -5.20
C ASP A 30 3.46 -6.10 -6.27
N ALA A 31 2.18 -6.20 -5.89
CA ALA A 31 1.07 -5.93 -6.79
C ALA A 31 0.85 -4.42 -7.06
N HIS A 32 1.18 -3.55 -6.11
CA HIS A 32 1.07 -2.09 -6.26
C HIS A 32 2.19 -1.50 -7.10
N ILE A 33 3.42 -2.01 -7.00
CA ILE A 33 4.61 -1.46 -7.67
C ILE A 33 4.38 -1.21 -9.17
N PRO A 34 3.89 -2.18 -9.97
CA PRO A 34 3.65 -1.95 -11.40
C PRO A 34 2.65 -0.83 -11.69
N LEU A 35 1.68 -0.62 -10.79
CA LEU A 35 0.68 0.45 -10.93
C LEU A 35 1.24 1.82 -10.51
N ILE A 36 2.12 1.85 -9.51
CA ILE A 36 2.87 3.06 -9.12
C ILE A 36 3.76 3.50 -10.28
N GLU A 37 4.52 2.57 -10.88
CA GLU A 37 5.38 2.84 -12.03
C GLU A 37 4.58 3.35 -13.24
N LYS A 38 3.45 2.69 -13.54
CA LYS A 38 2.53 3.15 -14.59
C LYS A 38 2.01 4.57 -14.30
N ALA A 39 1.61 4.86 -13.07
CA ALA A 39 1.15 6.21 -12.70
C ALA A 39 2.26 7.26 -12.90
N GLY A 40 3.50 6.93 -12.55
CA GLY A 40 4.67 7.77 -12.82
C GLY A 40 4.89 8.01 -14.32
N GLN A 41 4.81 6.96 -15.14
CA GLN A 41 4.91 7.06 -16.60
C GLN A 41 3.77 7.92 -17.22
N GLU A 42 2.60 7.92 -16.60
CA GLU A 42 1.46 8.75 -16.99
C GLU A 42 1.54 10.20 -16.47
N GLY A 43 2.58 10.56 -15.71
CA GLY A 43 2.76 11.89 -15.15
C GLY A 43 1.78 12.24 -14.03
N VAL A 44 1.32 11.24 -13.26
CA VAL A 44 0.58 11.47 -12.02
C VAL A 44 1.48 12.15 -11.00
N GLN A 45 1.00 13.24 -10.41
CA GLN A 45 1.74 14.05 -9.43
C GLN A 45 1.33 13.79 -7.99
N VAL A 46 0.11 13.26 -7.78
CA VAL A 46 -0.39 12.84 -6.47
C VAL A 46 -1.06 11.49 -6.64
N LEU A 47 -0.52 10.47 -6.00
CA LEU A 47 -1.03 9.11 -6.05
C LEU A 47 -1.53 8.71 -4.66
N CYS A 48 -2.73 8.14 -4.58
CA CYS A 48 -3.30 7.65 -3.33
C CYS A 48 -3.71 6.18 -3.45
N PHE A 49 -3.66 5.48 -2.33
CA PHE A 49 -4.07 4.08 -2.20
C PHE A 49 -5.36 3.99 -1.37
N GLN A 50 -6.04 2.83 -1.47
CA GLN A 50 -7.17 2.52 -0.61
C GLN A 50 -6.79 2.42 0.89
N GLU A 51 -7.78 2.49 1.77
CA GLU A 51 -7.58 2.30 3.21
C GLU A 51 -6.91 0.93 3.49
N VAL A 52 -5.91 0.92 4.38
CA VAL A 52 -5.14 -0.28 4.76
C VAL A 52 -4.59 -1.07 3.55
N PHE A 53 -4.12 -0.38 2.49
CA PHE A 53 -3.75 -1.00 1.20
C PHE A 53 -2.71 -2.15 1.25
N THR A 54 -1.99 -2.30 2.34
CA THR A 54 -1.03 -3.38 2.57
C THR A 54 -1.63 -4.62 3.25
N GLN A 55 -2.91 -4.60 3.64
CA GLN A 55 -3.56 -5.66 4.42
C GLN A 55 -5.02 -5.89 3.97
N PRO A 56 -5.67 -6.99 4.38
CA PRO A 56 -7.12 -7.08 4.33
C PRO A 56 -7.77 -6.05 5.26
N TYR A 57 -9.06 -5.78 5.04
CA TYR A 57 -9.87 -5.04 6.01
C TYR A 57 -10.18 -5.93 7.23
N PHE A 58 -9.22 -6.02 8.16
CA PHE A 58 -9.27 -6.91 9.33
C PHE A 58 -10.04 -6.34 10.52
N CYS A 59 -10.60 -5.14 10.44
CA CYS A 59 -11.38 -4.50 11.51
C CYS A 59 -12.48 -5.38 12.17
N PRO A 60 -13.20 -6.28 11.47
CA PRO A 60 -14.15 -7.18 12.12
C PRO A 60 -13.50 -8.38 12.85
N SER A 61 -12.19 -8.60 12.68
CA SER A 61 -11.44 -9.68 13.32
C SER A 61 -11.00 -9.31 14.74
N GLN A 62 -10.91 -10.31 15.61
CA GLN A 62 -10.34 -10.19 16.96
C GLN A 62 -8.98 -10.90 17.07
N ASP A 63 -8.43 -11.39 15.95
CA ASP A 63 -7.14 -12.07 15.95
C ASP A 63 -6.00 -11.08 16.24
N VAL A 64 -5.20 -11.37 17.27
CA VAL A 64 -4.10 -10.52 17.71
C VAL A 64 -2.96 -10.45 16.71
N LYS A 65 -2.89 -11.38 15.74
CA LYS A 65 -1.85 -11.35 14.69
C LYS A 65 -1.86 -10.04 13.91
N TRP A 66 -3.03 -9.41 13.74
CA TRP A 66 -3.15 -8.15 13.00
C TRP A 66 -2.41 -6.98 13.66
N TYR A 67 -2.02 -7.08 14.93
CA TYR A 67 -1.21 -6.05 15.58
C TYR A 67 0.20 -5.99 14.98
N GLU A 68 0.70 -7.09 14.42
CA GLU A 68 1.98 -7.12 13.70
C GLU A 68 1.94 -6.36 12.37
N ALA A 69 0.74 -6.01 11.87
CA ALA A 69 0.60 -5.16 10.68
C ALA A 69 0.95 -3.69 10.94
N ALA A 70 1.02 -3.26 12.20
CA ALA A 70 1.33 -1.89 12.55
C ALA A 70 2.81 -1.58 12.30
N GLU A 71 3.07 -0.43 11.68
CA GLU A 71 4.43 0.03 11.38
C GLU A 71 4.71 1.35 12.11
N TYR A 72 5.96 1.52 12.55
CA TYR A 72 6.40 2.76 13.19
C TYR A 72 6.44 3.90 12.16
N ILE A 73 6.01 5.09 12.54
CA ILE A 73 6.07 6.28 11.67
C ILE A 73 7.18 7.20 12.17
N PRO A 74 8.06 7.73 11.30
CA PRO A 74 8.07 7.62 9.83
C PRO A 74 8.97 6.51 9.26
N ASP A 75 9.64 5.74 10.11
CA ASP A 75 10.74 4.85 9.69
C ASP A 75 10.30 3.41 9.34
N GLY A 76 8.99 3.16 9.29
CA GLY A 76 8.40 1.88 8.91
C GLY A 76 8.69 1.50 7.45
N PRO A 77 8.77 0.20 7.13
CA PRO A 77 9.20 -0.29 5.83
C PRO A 77 8.33 0.23 4.68
N THR A 78 7.01 0.29 4.86
CA THR A 78 6.10 0.81 3.83
C THR A 78 6.35 2.30 3.59
N THR A 79 6.47 3.11 4.64
CA THR A 79 6.75 4.54 4.50
C THR A 79 8.10 4.79 3.84
N LYS A 80 9.16 4.08 4.24
CA LYS A 80 10.48 4.19 3.61
C LYS A 80 10.45 3.85 2.12
N LEU A 81 9.76 2.78 1.73
CA LEU A 81 9.61 2.41 0.34
C LEU A 81 8.83 3.46 -0.47
N MET A 82 7.71 3.97 0.06
CA MET A 82 6.93 5.00 -0.62
C MET A 82 7.70 6.32 -0.75
N GLN A 83 8.56 6.66 0.22
CA GLN A 83 9.49 7.80 0.10
C GLN A 83 10.47 7.62 -1.05
N ASP A 84 10.94 6.40 -1.32
CA ASP A 84 11.86 6.15 -2.43
C ASP A 84 11.15 6.24 -3.80
N TYR A 85 9.91 5.78 -3.92
CA TYR A 85 9.10 5.96 -5.13
C TYR A 85 8.66 7.41 -5.38
N ALA A 86 8.56 8.23 -4.34
CA ALA A 86 8.13 9.62 -4.43
C ALA A 86 9.24 10.61 -4.84
N LYS A 87 10.50 10.15 -4.92
CA LYS A 87 11.65 10.96 -5.36
C LYS A 87 11.70 11.10 -6.87
#